data_AF-A0A8T5RDB1-F1
#
_entry.id   AF-A0A8T5RDB1-F1
#
_cell.length_a   1.000
_cell.length_b   1.000
_cell.length_c   1.000
_cell.angle_alpha   90.00
_cell.angle_beta   90.00
_cell.angle_gamma   90.00
#
_symmetry.space_group_name_H-M   'P 1'
#
loop_
_entity.id
_entity.type
_entity.pdbx_description
1 polymer ?
#
loop_
_entity_poly.entity_id
_entity_poly.type
_entity_poly.pdbx_seq_one_letter_code
_entity_poly.pdbx_strand_id
1 'polypeptide(L)'
;ELNYNNDNYEEVVNNDKYKHDLISKIINVYSIKKPTLVINDIYYLLEKAGPFIYRDSKLRKTSLLVMGNNALAVDIIMLRILGLDIEKNDLISEIKKRGLGLKSFDDIKCLGENLEEISMKINQCHSKLEDIKVQNLSVLTGRLCSGCFLKGYHLFNFIKSLLVKDLKYLRKFSILVGLNPPEPQNKNNIIVFGKCAIKTTQNYAFRTLTKKKMFKKKDKNVQNKAILEIHGCPPDLRICLKKIFDFFGKSELPELNFLLKILESSNLCKYNEEIKI
;
A
#
# COMPACT_ATOMS: atom_id res chain seq x y z
N GLU A 1 -10.18 7.36 5.58
CA GLU A 1 -9.74 6.14 6.27
C GLU A 1 -10.95 5.25 6.55
N LEU A 2 -10.80 3.92 6.53
CA LEU A 2 -11.87 3.00 6.96
C LEU A 2 -11.78 2.88 8.50
N ASN A 3 -12.91 3.09 9.18
CA ASN A 3 -12.93 3.19 10.64
C ASN A 3 -13.24 1.84 11.30
N TYR A 4 -12.21 1.09 11.65
CA TYR A 4 -12.31 -0.24 12.28
C TYR A 4 -12.10 -0.22 13.80
N ASN A 5 -12.51 0.85 14.49
CA ASN A 5 -12.15 1.06 15.90
C ASN A 5 -12.64 -0.04 16.88
N ASN A 6 -13.64 -0.85 16.51
CA ASN A 6 -14.21 -1.91 17.35
C ASN A 6 -14.02 -3.33 16.79
N ASP A 7 -13.33 -3.51 15.66
CA ASP A 7 -13.22 -4.83 15.03
C ASP A 7 -12.12 -5.69 15.67
N ASN A 8 -12.32 -7.01 15.62
CA ASN A 8 -11.25 -7.96 15.89
C ASN A 8 -10.19 -7.84 14.78
N TYR A 9 -9.01 -7.32 15.11
CA TYR A 9 -7.91 -7.11 14.17
C TYR A 9 -7.47 -8.40 13.46
N GLU A 10 -7.60 -9.56 14.12
CA GLU A 10 -7.31 -10.84 13.47
C GLU A 10 -8.30 -11.11 12.35
N GLU A 11 -9.58 -10.85 12.58
CA GLU A 11 -10.64 -11.01 11.59
C GLU A 11 -10.46 -10.04 10.42
N VAL A 12 -10.15 -8.76 10.70
CA VAL A 12 -9.87 -7.75 9.67
C VAL A 12 -8.74 -8.18 8.74
N VAL A 13 -7.69 -8.79 9.30
CA VAL A 13 -6.54 -9.26 8.53
C VAL A 13 -6.83 -10.58 7.82
N ASN A 14 -7.39 -11.57 8.52
CA ASN A 14 -7.66 -12.90 7.96
C ASN A 14 -8.68 -12.85 6.82
N ASN A 15 -9.69 -12.00 6.95
CA ASN A 15 -10.71 -11.82 5.92
C ASN A 15 -10.37 -10.70 4.94
N ASP A 16 -9.23 -10.01 5.08
CA ASP A 16 -8.88 -8.81 4.28
C ASP A 16 -10.06 -7.83 4.11
N LYS A 17 -10.67 -7.43 5.23
CA LYS A 17 -11.88 -6.57 5.25
C LYS A 17 -11.68 -5.28 4.45
N TYR A 18 -10.46 -4.74 4.43
CA TYR A 18 -10.09 -3.59 3.60
C TYR A 18 -10.41 -3.81 2.12
N LYS A 19 -10.02 -4.97 1.57
CA LYS A 19 -10.27 -5.31 0.17
C LYS A 19 -11.75 -5.48 -0.11
N HIS A 20 -12.48 -6.19 0.75
CA HIS A 20 -13.92 -6.41 0.60
C HIS A 20 -14.71 -5.11 0.68
N ASP A 21 -14.35 -4.20 1.58
CA ASP A 21 -15.00 -2.89 1.71
C ASP A 21 -14.77 -2.04 0.45
N LEU A 22 -13.56 -2.06 -0.11
CA LEU A 22 -13.23 -1.35 -1.33
C LEU A 22 -14.01 -1.92 -2.53
N ILE A 23 -14.02 -3.24 -2.70
CA ILE A 23 -14.78 -3.94 -3.74
C ILE A 23 -16.27 -3.61 -3.61
N SER A 24 -16.83 -3.71 -2.40
CA SER A 24 -18.25 -3.44 -2.16
C SER A 24 -18.61 -2.00 -2.51
N LYS A 25 -17.75 -1.02 -2.18
CA LYS A 25 -17.97 0.39 -2.56
C LYS A 25 -17.97 0.58 -4.08
N ILE A 26 -17.02 -0.02 -4.79
CA ILE A 26 -16.96 0.04 -6.26
C ILE A 26 -18.24 -0.51 -6.88
N ILE A 27 -18.67 -1.69 -6.42
CA ILE A 27 -19.88 -2.35 -6.93
C ILE A 27 -21.14 -1.53 -6.61
N ASN A 28 -21.23 -0.96 -5.42
CA ASN A 28 -22.38 -0.13 -5.02
C ASN A 28 -22.51 1.13 -5.90
N VAL A 29 -21.40 1.77 -6.27
CA VAL A 29 -21.43 2.90 -7.21
C VAL A 29 -21.87 2.42 -8.60
N TYR A 30 -21.31 1.31 -9.06
CA TYR A 30 -21.66 0.72 -10.35
C TYR A 30 -23.14 0.29 -10.44
N SER A 31 -23.73 -0.20 -9.36
CA SER A 31 -25.14 -0.62 -9.34
C SER A 31 -26.12 0.55 -9.40
N ILE A 32 -25.73 1.73 -8.89
CA ILE A 32 -26.53 2.96 -8.97
C ILE A 32 -26.52 3.52 -10.40
N LYS A 33 -25.33 3.65 -11.00
CA LYS A 33 -25.17 4.19 -12.35
C LYS A 33 -24.13 3.41 -13.14
N LYS A 34 -24.61 2.66 -14.12
CA LYS A 34 -23.73 1.99 -15.09
C LYS A 34 -23.19 3.00 -16.11
N PRO A 35 -21.88 3.00 -16.38
CA PRO A 35 -21.31 3.82 -17.44
C PRO A 35 -21.80 3.34 -18.80
N THR A 36 -22.05 4.27 -19.71
CA THR A 36 -22.45 3.99 -21.10
C THR A 36 -21.26 3.93 -22.06
N LEU A 37 -20.11 4.44 -21.63
CA LEU A 37 -18.83 4.38 -22.31
C LEU A 37 -17.74 4.17 -21.27
N VAL A 38 -16.86 3.21 -21.51
CA VAL A 38 -15.72 2.88 -20.67
C VAL A 38 -14.51 2.79 -21.58
N ILE A 39 -13.44 3.46 -21.18
CA ILE A 39 -12.17 3.50 -21.90
C ILE A 39 -11.08 3.16 -20.89
N ASN A 40 -10.28 2.16 -21.21
CA ASN A 40 -9.06 1.83 -20.48
C ASN A 40 -7.87 2.13 -21.40
N ASP A 41 -7.19 3.23 -21.09
CA ASP A 41 -5.94 3.61 -21.76
C ASP A 41 -4.79 2.82 -21.16
N ILE A 42 -4.34 1.83 -21.92
CA ILE A 42 -3.16 1.04 -21.60
C ILE A 42 -2.00 1.35 -22.54
N TYR A 43 -2.06 2.44 -23.32
CA TYR A 43 -1.04 2.81 -24.29
C TYR A 43 0.36 2.79 -23.66
N TYR A 44 0.44 3.26 -22.41
CA TYR A 44 1.54 3.02 -21.50
C TYR A 44 1.06 2.26 -20.25
N LEU A 45 1.68 1.12 -20.00
CA LEU A 45 1.49 0.33 -18.79
C LEU A 45 2.70 0.48 -17.87
N LEU A 46 2.47 0.70 -16.58
CA LEU A 46 3.53 0.74 -15.58
C LEU A 46 3.56 -0.55 -14.76
N GLU A 47 4.52 -1.41 -15.05
CA GLU A 47 4.73 -2.70 -14.37
C GLU A 47 5.51 -2.53 -13.05
N LYS A 48 5.60 -3.62 -12.27
CA LYS A 48 6.30 -3.71 -10.99
C LYS A 48 5.76 -2.74 -9.94
N ALA A 49 6.50 -1.67 -9.62
CA ALA A 49 6.14 -0.75 -8.55
C ALA A 49 5.16 0.37 -9.00
N GLY A 50 4.52 0.21 -10.17
CA GLY A 50 3.40 1.02 -10.60
C GLY A 50 2.24 1.04 -9.58
N PRO A 51 1.30 2.00 -9.69
CA PRO A 51 1.16 2.99 -10.76
C PRO A 51 2.04 4.25 -10.59
N PHE A 52 2.87 4.32 -9.55
CA PHE A 52 3.80 5.42 -9.34
C PHE A 52 5.16 5.17 -9.98
N ILE A 53 5.86 6.24 -10.34
CA ILE A 53 7.21 6.16 -10.92
C ILE A 53 8.23 6.08 -9.78
N TYR A 54 8.67 4.86 -9.51
CA TYR A 54 9.77 4.54 -8.61
C TYR A 54 10.93 3.95 -9.42
N ARG A 55 12.09 3.79 -8.77
CA ARG A 55 13.25 3.13 -9.36
C ARG A 55 12.95 1.70 -9.81
N ASP A 56 12.04 1.02 -9.13
CA ASP A 56 11.63 -0.35 -9.45
C ASP A 56 10.47 -0.41 -10.46
N SER A 57 9.86 0.71 -10.82
CA SER A 57 8.79 0.75 -11.81
C SER A 57 9.34 0.55 -13.22
N LYS A 58 8.58 -0.10 -14.10
CA LYS A 58 8.98 -0.35 -15.49
C LYS A 58 7.88 0.07 -16.44
N LEU A 59 8.13 1.13 -17.20
CA LEU A 59 7.21 1.58 -18.24
C LEU A 59 7.27 0.64 -19.44
N ARG A 60 6.12 0.21 -19.93
CA ARG A 60 5.95 -0.58 -21.14
C ARG A 60 4.98 0.14 -22.06
N LYS A 61 5.42 0.40 -23.29
CA LYS A 61 4.52 0.88 -24.34
C LYS A 61 3.77 -0.32 -24.93
N THR A 62 2.44 -0.26 -24.94
CA THR A 62 1.60 -1.29 -25.57
C THR A 62 0.98 -0.77 -26.88
N SER A 63 0.74 0.54 -26.97
CA SER A 63 -0.03 1.17 -28.04
C SER A 63 -1.48 0.66 -28.17
N LEU A 64 -2.03 0.09 -27.10
CA LEU A 64 -3.39 -0.46 -27.08
C LEU A 64 -4.35 0.49 -26.34
N LEU A 65 -5.61 0.47 -26.77
CA LEU A 65 -6.72 1.14 -26.13
C LEU A 65 -7.90 0.16 -26.11
N VAL A 66 -8.50 -0.06 -24.94
CA VAL A 66 -9.68 -0.92 -24.82
C VAL A 66 -10.87 -0.03 -24.50
N MET A 67 -11.91 -0.11 -25.34
CA MET A 67 -13.14 0.67 -25.14
C MET A 67 -14.38 -0.18 -25.34
N GLY A 68 -15.45 0.18 -24.65
CA GLY A 68 -16.73 -0.49 -24.78
C GLY A 68 -17.84 0.22 -24.02
N ASN A 69 -19.06 -0.30 -24.13
CA ASN A 69 -20.25 0.21 -23.44
C ASN A 69 -20.57 -0.56 -22.15
N ASN A 70 -19.71 -1.49 -21.75
CA ASN A 70 -19.88 -2.31 -20.55
C ASN A 70 -18.55 -2.40 -19.78
N ALA A 71 -18.54 -1.85 -18.56
CA ALA A 71 -17.32 -1.80 -17.73
C ALA A 71 -16.76 -3.17 -17.42
N LEU A 72 -17.63 -4.14 -17.12
CA LEU A 72 -17.21 -5.49 -16.78
C LEU A 72 -16.58 -6.18 -17.99
N ALA A 73 -17.16 -6.00 -19.18
CA ALA A 73 -16.59 -6.53 -20.42
C ALA A 73 -15.18 -5.97 -20.67
N VAL A 74 -15.01 -4.64 -20.53
CA VAL A 74 -13.72 -3.97 -20.69
C VAL A 74 -12.68 -4.50 -19.69
N ASP A 75 -13.05 -4.66 -18.42
CA ASP A 75 -12.14 -5.19 -17.39
C ASP A 75 -11.77 -6.66 -17.64
N ILE A 76 -12.70 -7.50 -18.10
CA ILE A 76 -12.41 -8.90 -18.45
C ILE A 76 -11.44 -8.98 -19.61
N ILE A 77 -11.67 -8.20 -20.68
CA ILE A 77 -10.76 -8.14 -21.82
C ILE A 77 -9.39 -7.63 -21.38
N MET A 78 -9.34 -6.63 -20.51
CA MET A 78 -8.10 -6.14 -19.92
C MET A 78 -7.35 -7.24 -19.16
N LEU A 79 -8.02 -8.02 -18.33
CA LEU A 79 -7.38 -9.15 -17.62
C LEU A 79 -6.82 -10.19 -18.61
N ARG A 80 -7.55 -10.50 -19.69
CA ARG A 80 -7.07 -11.40 -20.76
C ARG A 80 -5.84 -10.85 -21.48
N ILE A 81 -5.85 -9.57 -21.85
CA ILE A 81 -4.72 -8.89 -22.47
C ILE A 81 -3.49 -8.94 -21.55
N LEU A 82 -3.66 -8.73 -20.24
CA LEU A 82 -2.57 -8.75 -19.27
C LEU A 82 -2.15 -10.17 -18.82
N GLY A 83 -2.75 -11.22 -19.41
CA GLY A 83 -2.47 -12.61 -19.07
C GLY A 83 -2.81 -12.95 -17.62
N LEU A 84 -3.81 -12.28 -17.03
CA LEU A 84 -4.26 -12.47 -15.67
C LEU A 84 -5.47 -13.39 -15.60
N ASP A 85 -5.49 -14.23 -14.58
CA ASP A 85 -6.56 -15.18 -14.31
C ASP A 85 -7.82 -14.45 -13.83
N ILE A 86 -8.87 -14.48 -14.65
CA ILE A 86 -10.13 -13.77 -14.39
C ILE A 86 -10.84 -14.35 -13.16
N GLU A 87 -10.78 -15.67 -12.96
CA GLU A 87 -11.49 -16.34 -11.86
C GLU A 87 -10.84 -16.06 -10.50
N LYS A 88 -9.57 -15.66 -10.49
CA LYS A 88 -8.85 -15.20 -9.28
C LYS A 88 -9.08 -13.73 -8.96
N ASN A 89 -9.81 -12.99 -9.79
CA ASN A 89 -10.08 -11.59 -9.53
C ASN A 89 -11.28 -11.43 -8.57
N ASP A 90 -11.01 -10.98 -7.35
CA ASP A 90 -12.03 -10.83 -6.30
C ASP A 90 -13.17 -9.86 -6.67
N LEU A 91 -12.88 -8.80 -7.43
CA LEU A 91 -13.90 -7.85 -7.88
C LEU A 91 -14.87 -8.54 -8.87
N ILE A 92 -14.33 -9.27 -9.84
CA ILE A 92 -15.12 -10.01 -10.84
C ILE A 92 -15.93 -11.12 -10.14
N SER A 93 -15.30 -11.85 -9.21
CA SER A 93 -15.98 -12.90 -8.42
C SER A 93 -17.16 -12.34 -7.64
N GLU A 94 -16.99 -11.20 -6.95
CA GLU A 94 -18.05 -10.57 -6.18
C GLU A 94 -19.18 -10.01 -7.06
N ILE A 95 -18.84 -9.45 -8.22
CA ILE A 95 -19.83 -8.99 -9.21
C ILE A 95 -20.70 -10.16 -9.70
N LYS A 96 -20.08 -11.30 -10.03
CA LYS A 96 -20.79 -12.53 -10.42
C LYS A 96 -21.73 -13.01 -9.32
N LYS A 97 -21.25 -13.07 -8.06
CA LYS A 97 -22.07 -13.49 -6.90
C LYS A 97 -23.32 -12.63 -6.71
N ARG A 98 -23.24 -11.33 -7.00
CA ARG A 98 -24.38 -10.40 -6.91
C ARG A 98 -25.28 -10.41 -8.15
N GLY A 99 -25.01 -11.26 -9.14
CA GLY A 99 -25.79 -11.32 -10.39
C GLY A 99 -25.71 -10.03 -11.21
N LEU A 100 -24.63 -9.24 -11.06
CA LEU A 100 -24.44 -8.00 -11.78
C LEU A 100 -23.56 -8.26 -13.01
N GLY A 101 -23.96 -7.75 -14.19
CA GLY A 101 -23.12 -7.77 -15.38
C GLY A 101 -23.47 -8.85 -16.40
N LEU A 102 -22.45 -9.48 -16.99
CA LEU A 102 -22.57 -10.43 -18.11
C LEU A 102 -22.94 -11.82 -17.60
N LYS A 103 -23.72 -12.57 -18.40
CA LYS A 103 -24.09 -13.97 -18.09
C LYS A 103 -22.94 -14.92 -18.39
N SER A 104 -22.26 -14.73 -19.53
CA SER A 104 -21.05 -15.45 -19.90
C SER A 104 -19.96 -14.48 -20.38
N PHE A 105 -18.71 -14.90 -20.26
CA PHE A 105 -17.59 -14.19 -20.88
C PHE A 105 -17.53 -14.39 -22.39
N ASP A 106 -18.17 -15.46 -22.90
CA ASP A 106 -18.28 -15.73 -24.34
C ASP A 106 -19.24 -14.76 -25.03
N ASP A 107 -20.07 -14.04 -24.25
CA ASP A 107 -20.97 -13.00 -24.77
C ASP A 107 -20.21 -11.72 -25.19
N ILE A 108 -18.90 -11.63 -24.92
CA ILE A 108 -18.10 -10.45 -25.23
C ILE A 108 -17.62 -10.51 -26.68
N LYS A 109 -18.20 -9.64 -27.52
CA LYS A 109 -17.75 -9.45 -28.90
C LYS A 109 -16.63 -8.40 -29.00
N CYS A 110 -15.42 -8.84 -29.32
CA CYS A 110 -14.31 -7.95 -29.67
C CYS A 110 -14.38 -7.57 -31.16
N LEU A 111 -14.23 -6.28 -31.47
CA LEU A 111 -14.25 -5.75 -32.84
C LEU A 111 -12.88 -5.28 -33.36
N GLY A 112 -11.88 -5.24 -32.48
CA GLY A 112 -10.53 -4.77 -32.79
C GLY A 112 -9.53 -5.90 -32.96
N GLU A 113 -8.31 -5.68 -32.46
CA GLU A 113 -7.18 -6.61 -32.51
C GLU A 113 -7.52 -8.02 -31.98
N ASN A 114 -6.82 -9.02 -32.51
CA ASN A 114 -6.89 -10.39 -32.03
C ASN A 114 -6.30 -10.50 -30.62
N LEU A 115 -7.12 -10.94 -29.65
CA LEU A 115 -6.72 -11.05 -28.24
C LEU A 115 -5.52 -11.96 -28.01
N GLU A 116 -5.36 -13.02 -28.81
CA GLU A 116 -4.24 -13.95 -28.68
C GLU A 116 -2.91 -13.29 -29.09
N GLU A 117 -2.96 -12.41 -30.09
CA GLU A 117 -1.79 -11.69 -30.62
C GLU A 117 -1.36 -10.53 -29.70
N ILE A 118 -2.32 -9.88 -29.05
CA ILE A 118 -2.03 -8.75 -28.13
C ILE A 118 -1.87 -9.16 -26.67
N SER A 119 -2.10 -10.43 -26.34
CA SER A 119 -1.92 -10.95 -24.99
C SER A 119 -0.47 -10.81 -24.55
N MET A 120 -0.27 -10.39 -23.30
CA MET A 120 1.05 -10.17 -22.74
C MET A 120 1.12 -10.55 -21.28
N LYS A 121 2.22 -11.19 -20.89
CA LYS A 121 2.55 -11.38 -19.47
C LYS A 121 3.15 -10.10 -18.91
N ILE A 122 2.63 -9.66 -17.76
CA ILE A 122 3.13 -8.49 -17.04
C ILE A 122 4.04 -8.88 -15.87
N ASN A 123 5.00 -8.01 -15.57
CA ASN A 123 5.80 -8.13 -14.35
C ASN A 123 5.03 -7.54 -13.17
N GLN A 124 4.56 -8.41 -12.27
CA GLN A 124 3.86 -7.98 -11.06
C GLN A 124 4.80 -7.38 -10.02
N CYS A 125 4.24 -6.68 -9.03
CA CYS A 125 4.99 -6.21 -7.87
C CYS A 125 5.53 -7.39 -7.06
N HIS A 126 6.46 -7.12 -6.14
CA HIS A 126 6.83 -8.10 -5.12
C HIS A 126 5.59 -8.59 -4.37
N SER A 127 5.57 -9.84 -3.95
CA SER A 127 4.47 -10.42 -3.15
C SER A 127 4.66 -10.21 -1.64
N LYS A 128 5.87 -9.84 -1.21
CA LYS A 128 6.24 -9.57 0.19
C LYS A 128 6.93 -8.21 0.30
N LEU A 129 6.72 -7.52 1.43
CA LEU A 129 7.33 -6.20 1.62
C LEU A 129 8.84 -6.30 1.91
N GLU A 130 9.28 -7.40 2.49
CA GLU A 130 10.69 -7.68 2.80
C GLU A 130 11.57 -7.86 1.56
N ASP A 131 10.95 -8.13 0.42
CA ASP A 131 11.65 -8.24 -0.86
C ASP A 131 12.05 -6.86 -1.40
N ILE A 132 11.44 -5.78 -0.90
CA ILE A 132 11.83 -4.40 -1.21
C ILE A 132 13.09 -4.05 -0.43
N LYS A 133 14.25 -4.22 -1.08
CA LYS A 133 15.55 -3.93 -0.45
C LYS A 133 15.81 -2.43 -0.38
N VAL A 134 15.84 -1.91 0.84
CA VAL A 134 16.13 -0.50 1.15
C VAL A 134 17.37 -0.43 2.03
N GLN A 135 18.29 0.48 1.71
CA GLN A 135 19.52 0.65 2.48
C GLN A 135 19.21 1.04 3.93
N ASN A 136 19.93 0.44 4.90
CA ASN A 136 19.80 0.71 6.33
C ASN A 136 18.41 0.45 6.95
N LEU A 137 17.48 -0.15 6.20
CA LEU A 137 16.13 -0.46 6.66
C LEU A 137 15.91 -1.98 6.70
N SER A 138 15.51 -2.50 7.85
CA SER A 138 14.96 -3.85 8.00
C SER A 138 13.44 -3.80 8.06
N VAL A 139 12.78 -4.43 7.08
CA VAL A 139 11.32 -4.61 7.08
C VAL A 139 11.01 -5.94 7.73
N LEU A 140 10.11 -5.92 8.73
CA LEU A 140 9.67 -7.10 9.47
C LEU A 140 8.15 -7.17 9.39
N THR A 141 7.62 -8.13 8.63
CA THR A 141 6.17 -8.27 8.49
C THR A 141 5.61 -9.44 9.29
N GLY A 142 4.46 -9.21 9.89
CA GLY A 142 3.57 -10.26 10.37
C GLY A 142 2.49 -10.55 9.33
N ARG A 143 1.29 -10.95 9.76
CA ARG A 143 0.15 -11.12 8.84
C ARG A 143 -0.34 -9.75 8.36
N LEU A 144 -0.53 -9.58 7.05
CA LEU A 144 -0.93 -8.33 6.41
C LEU A 144 -2.30 -8.45 5.74
N CYS A 145 -3.12 -7.39 5.83
CA CYS A 145 -4.20 -7.17 4.87
C CYS A 145 -3.68 -6.43 3.63
N SER A 146 -4.43 -6.46 2.53
CA SER A 146 -4.06 -5.78 1.28
C SER A 146 -3.84 -4.27 1.46
N GLY A 147 -4.56 -3.62 2.38
CA GLY A 147 -4.40 -2.19 2.64
C GLY A 147 -3.04 -1.83 3.24
N CYS A 148 -2.60 -2.55 4.27
CA CYS A 148 -1.28 -2.36 4.87
C CYS A 148 -0.17 -2.74 3.89
N PHE A 149 -0.37 -3.81 3.12
CA PHE A 149 0.55 -4.18 2.04
C PHE A 149 0.70 -3.04 1.03
N LEU A 150 -0.41 -2.52 0.48
CA LEU A 150 -0.41 -1.46 -0.53
C LEU A 150 0.31 -0.19 -0.04
N LYS A 151 -0.01 0.29 1.17
CA LYS A 151 0.60 1.52 1.71
C LYS A 151 2.05 1.31 2.10
N GLY A 152 2.39 0.16 2.71
CA GLY A 152 3.78 -0.20 3.03
C GLY A 152 4.63 -0.33 1.76
N TYR A 153 4.09 -0.99 0.72
CA TYR A 153 4.75 -1.19 -0.56
C TYR A 153 5.15 0.14 -1.21
N HIS A 154 4.21 1.10 -1.26
CA HIS A 154 4.50 2.43 -1.81
C HIS A 154 5.41 3.25 -0.91
N LEU A 155 5.26 3.19 0.41
CA LEU A 155 6.18 3.87 1.34
C LEU A 155 7.63 3.38 1.15
N PHE A 156 7.84 2.07 1.06
CA PHE A 156 9.19 1.51 0.94
C PHE A 156 9.81 1.80 -0.42
N ASN A 157 9.04 1.72 -1.51
CA ASN A 157 9.51 2.14 -2.83
C ASN A 157 9.79 3.65 -2.91
N PHE A 158 8.99 4.47 -2.23
CA PHE A 158 9.24 5.91 -2.10
C PHE A 158 10.58 6.15 -1.40
N ILE A 159 10.81 5.56 -0.22
CA ILE A 159 12.07 5.70 0.52
C ILE A 159 13.25 5.20 -0.34
N LYS A 160 13.10 4.03 -0.98
CA LYS A 160 14.13 3.43 -1.84
C LYS A 160 14.50 4.30 -3.04
N SER A 161 13.55 5.03 -3.59
CA SER A 161 13.72 5.75 -4.86
C SER A 161 14.06 7.23 -4.66
N LEU A 162 13.42 7.86 -3.69
CA LEU A 162 13.42 9.32 -3.53
C LEU A 162 14.18 9.79 -2.29
N LEU A 163 14.57 8.90 -1.37
CA LEU A 163 15.32 9.27 -0.16
C LEU A 163 16.71 8.61 -0.14
N VAL A 164 17.27 8.26 -1.30
CA VAL A 164 18.54 7.53 -1.40
C VAL A 164 19.69 8.29 -0.71
N LYS A 165 19.68 9.63 -0.77
CA LYS A 165 20.72 10.44 -0.12
C LYS A 165 20.50 10.48 1.39
N ASP A 166 19.26 10.68 1.82
CA ASP A 166 18.86 10.67 3.23
C ASP A 166 19.23 9.35 3.93
N LEU A 167 19.04 8.20 3.26
CA LEU A 167 19.38 6.88 3.79
C LEU A 167 20.86 6.72 4.19
N LYS A 168 21.78 7.55 3.66
CA LYS A 168 23.20 7.55 4.04
C LYS A 168 23.45 8.13 5.43
N TYR A 169 22.60 9.05 5.88
CA TYR A 169 22.70 9.68 7.20
C TYR A 169 21.98 8.86 8.27
N LEU A 170 20.99 8.06 7.87
CA LEU A 170 20.25 7.21 8.79
C LEU A 170 21.07 6.02 9.28
N ARG A 171 21.12 5.85 10.60
CA ARG A 171 21.54 4.59 11.22
C ARG A 171 20.53 3.49 10.90
N LYS A 172 20.98 2.23 11.00
CA LYS A 172 20.10 1.06 10.81
C LYS A 172 18.83 1.18 11.64
N PHE A 173 17.69 1.06 10.98
CA PHE A 173 16.36 1.18 11.58
C PHE A 173 15.45 0.05 11.08
N SER A 174 14.38 -0.21 11.81
CA SER A 174 13.43 -1.28 11.49
C SER A 174 12.01 -0.74 11.33
N ILE A 175 11.27 -1.24 10.35
CA ILE A 175 9.83 -0.99 10.21
C ILE A 175 9.08 -2.31 10.41
N LEU A 176 8.21 -2.34 11.42
CA LEU A 176 7.35 -3.48 11.75
C LEU A 176 5.96 -3.24 11.16
N VAL A 177 5.44 -4.19 10.39
CA VAL A 177 4.16 -4.07 9.68
C VAL A 177 3.28 -5.27 9.92
N GLY A 178 1.98 -5.06 10.12
CA GLY A 178 1.00 -6.14 10.20
C GLY A 178 0.79 -6.68 11.61
N LEU A 179 0.07 -7.79 11.70
CA LEU A 179 -0.32 -8.45 12.94
C LEU A 179 0.78 -9.42 13.39
N ASN A 180 1.25 -9.29 14.63
CA ASN A 180 2.33 -10.09 15.22
C ASN A 180 3.62 -10.10 14.36
N PRO A 181 4.16 -8.93 13.95
CA PRO A 181 5.44 -8.88 13.25
C PRO A 181 6.56 -9.37 14.17
N PRO A 182 7.65 -9.97 13.67
CA PRO A 182 8.73 -10.47 14.53
C PRO A 182 9.48 -9.34 15.27
N GLU A 183 10.08 -9.66 16.43
CA GLU A 183 10.91 -8.71 17.17
C GLU A 183 12.16 -8.30 16.35
N PRO A 184 12.52 -7.01 16.32
CA PRO A 184 13.74 -6.58 15.66
C PRO A 184 14.97 -6.95 16.51
N GLN A 185 16.06 -7.30 15.83
CA GLN A 185 17.34 -7.55 16.50
C GLN A 185 17.90 -6.28 17.17
N ASN A 186 17.70 -5.12 16.54
CA ASN A 186 18.11 -3.82 17.09
C ASN A 186 16.93 -3.17 17.84
N LYS A 187 17.18 -2.73 19.08
CA LYS A 187 16.18 -2.04 19.91
C LYS A 187 16.12 -0.51 19.66
N ASN A 188 16.92 0.02 18.75
CA ASN A 188 16.94 1.44 18.40
C ASN A 188 16.26 1.71 17.05
N ASN A 189 15.72 2.92 16.87
CA ASN A 189 15.10 3.42 15.65
C ASN A 189 14.08 2.43 15.07
N ILE A 190 13.04 2.15 15.86
CA ILE A 190 11.98 1.23 15.46
C ILE A 190 10.76 2.04 15.06
N ILE A 191 10.19 1.73 13.91
CA ILE A 191 8.93 2.31 13.44
C ILE A 191 7.88 1.19 13.43
N VAL A 192 6.78 1.40 14.13
CA VAL A 192 5.66 0.46 14.17
C VAL A 192 4.53 1.01 13.29
N PHE A 193 4.27 0.33 12.17
CA PHE A 193 3.38 0.79 11.11
C PHE A 193 1.99 0.15 11.21
N GLY A 194 0.99 1.00 11.46
CA GLY A 194 -0.42 0.63 11.49
C GLY A 194 -0.91 0.11 12.84
N LYS A 195 -2.23 0.23 13.07
CA LYS A 195 -2.87 -0.14 14.34
C LYS A 195 -2.63 -1.61 14.74
N CYS A 196 -2.63 -2.53 13.78
CA CYS A 196 -2.41 -3.96 14.05
C CYS A 196 -1.04 -4.22 14.67
N ALA A 197 0.02 -3.63 14.10
CA ALA A 197 1.39 -3.79 14.61
C ALA A 197 1.54 -3.12 15.98
N ILE A 198 0.99 -1.91 16.15
CA ILE A 198 1.03 -1.19 17.43
C ILE A 198 0.41 -2.04 18.54
N LYS A 199 -0.81 -2.56 18.32
CA LYS A 199 -1.54 -3.35 19.33
C LYS A 199 -0.84 -4.66 19.66
N THR A 200 -0.41 -5.41 18.66
CA THR A 200 0.18 -6.76 18.88
C THR A 200 1.59 -6.74 19.44
N THR A 201 2.31 -5.63 19.28
CA THR A 201 3.67 -5.51 19.79
C THR A 201 3.74 -4.90 21.20
N GLN A 202 2.61 -4.56 21.84
CA GLN A 202 2.61 -3.86 23.15
C GLN A 202 3.44 -4.56 24.24
N ASN A 203 3.47 -5.89 24.21
CA ASN A 203 4.18 -6.71 25.19
C ASN A 203 5.58 -7.15 24.74
N TYR A 204 6.08 -6.62 23.62
CA TYR A 204 7.37 -7.06 23.07
C TYR A 204 8.54 -6.46 23.84
N ALA A 205 9.64 -7.22 23.92
CA ALA A 205 10.79 -6.87 24.74
C ALA A 205 11.54 -5.63 24.23
N PHE A 206 11.36 -5.22 22.97
CA PHE A 206 11.94 -3.99 22.43
C PHE A 206 11.29 -2.70 22.98
N ARG A 207 10.09 -2.77 23.56
CA ARG A 207 9.38 -1.60 24.12
C ARG A 207 9.88 -1.16 25.48
N THR A 208 10.64 -2.01 26.16
CA THR A 208 11.24 -1.75 27.47
C THR A 208 12.75 -1.92 27.43
N LEU A 209 13.47 -0.97 28.04
CA LEU A 209 14.91 -1.03 28.23
C LEU A 209 15.21 -1.14 29.73
N THR A 210 16.12 -2.05 30.09
CA THR A 210 16.60 -2.19 31.46
C THR A 210 17.78 -1.23 31.67
N LYS A 211 17.60 -0.21 32.51
CA LYS A 211 18.69 0.70 32.89
C LYS A 211 19.32 0.24 34.21
N LYS A 212 20.59 -0.14 34.15
CA LYS A 212 21.44 -0.30 35.34
C LYS A 212 21.76 1.09 35.90
N LYS A 213 21.36 1.36 37.14
CA LYS A 213 21.84 2.56 37.86
C LYS A 213 23.18 2.23 38.51
N MET A 214 24.22 3.03 38.25
CA MET A 214 25.54 2.87 38.87
C MET A 214 25.50 2.91 40.42
N PHE A 215 24.42 3.42 41.04
CA PHE A 215 24.36 3.67 42.49
C PHE A 215 23.15 3.06 43.23
N LYS A 216 22.31 2.20 42.62
CA LYS A 216 21.21 1.50 43.33
C LYS A 216 21.09 0.04 42.88
N LYS A 217 20.97 -0.89 43.84
CA LYS A 217 20.90 -2.37 43.69
C LYS A 217 19.69 -2.93 42.88
N LYS A 218 18.83 -2.10 42.28
CA LYS A 218 17.66 -2.58 41.51
C LYS A 218 17.63 -1.97 40.11
N ASP A 219 17.61 -2.84 39.12
CA ASP A 219 17.39 -2.50 37.72
C ASP A 219 16.01 -1.85 37.55
N LYS A 220 15.93 -0.78 36.76
CA LYS A 220 14.66 -0.12 36.43
C LYS A 220 14.35 -0.33 34.96
N ASN A 221 13.18 -0.91 34.68
CA ASN A 221 12.63 -0.95 33.33
C ASN A 221 12.09 0.44 32.98
N VAL A 222 12.51 0.96 31.83
CA VAL A 222 12.09 2.25 31.29
C VAL A 222 11.54 2.04 29.88
N GLN A 223 10.49 2.77 29.53
CA GLN A 223 9.94 2.74 28.17
C GLN A 223 11.00 3.17 27.15
N ASN A 224 11.08 2.43 26.05
CA ASN A 224 11.97 2.73 24.96
C ASN A 224 11.44 3.94 24.16
N LYS A 225 12.20 5.03 24.16
CA LYS A 225 11.86 6.27 23.44
C LYS A 225 12.27 6.24 21.96
N ALA A 226 13.04 5.25 21.53
CA ALA A 226 13.51 5.11 20.15
C ALA A 226 12.48 4.38 19.26
N ILE A 227 11.19 4.58 19.54
CA ILE A 227 10.07 3.94 18.85
C ILE A 227 9.14 5.03 18.31
N LEU A 228 8.88 5.00 17.00
CA LEU A 228 7.87 5.80 16.34
C LEU A 228 6.63 4.94 16.07
N GLU A 229 5.47 5.37 16.56
CA GLU A 229 4.19 4.73 16.24
C GLU A 229 3.43 5.53 15.16
N ILE A 230 3.13 4.87 14.05
CA ILE A 230 2.36 5.44 12.95
C ILE A 230 0.99 4.76 12.93
N HIS A 231 0.01 5.42 13.53
CA HIS A 231 -1.37 4.97 13.53
C HIS A 231 -2.02 5.04 12.14
N GLY A 232 -3.07 4.24 11.94
CA GLY A 232 -3.89 4.20 10.73
C GLY A 232 -4.26 2.76 10.33
N CYS A 233 -5.28 2.62 9.49
CA CYS A 233 -5.73 1.33 8.95
C CYS A 233 -6.20 1.46 7.48
N PRO A 234 -5.27 1.42 6.50
CA PRO A 234 -3.82 1.57 6.67
C PRO A 234 -3.41 3.04 6.94
N PRO A 235 -2.19 3.30 7.46
CA PRO A 235 -1.65 4.65 7.59
C PRO A 235 -1.60 5.43 6.27
N ASP A 236 -1.92 6.73 6.33
CA ASP A 236 -1.77 7.63 5.19
C ASP A 236 -0.30 7.92 4.89
N LEU A 237 0.07 7.95 3.59
CA LEU A 237 1.46 8.09 3.16
C LEU A 237 2.06 9.44 3.57
N ARG A 238 1.30 10.54 3.47
CA ARG A 238 1.80 11.88 3.84
C ARG A 238 2.04 11.96 5.34
N ILE A 239 1.11 11.42 6.13
CA ILE A 239 1.27 11.30 7.59
C ILE A 239 2.50 10.46 7.94
N CYS A 240 2.73 9.34 7.23
CA CYS A 240 3.93 8.52 7.43
C CYS A 240 5.21 9.33 7.20
N LEU A 241 5.29 10.02 6.06
CA LEU A 241 6.45 10.82 5.67
C LEU A 241 6.73 11.93 6.70
N LYS A 242 5.70 12.67 7.12
CA LYS A 242 5.83 13.71 8.15
C LYS A 242 6.31 13.14 9.49
N LYS A 243 5.73 12.02 9.95
CA LYS A 243 6.14 11.38 11.19
C LYS A 243 7.57 10.83 11.14
N ILE A 244 7.99 10.27 10.01
CA ILE A 244 9.37 9.82 9.79
C ILE A 244 10.31 11.02 9.84
N PHE A 245 9.94 12.12 9.18
CA PHE A 245 10.68 13.37 9.24
C PHE A 245 10.85 13.89 10.67
N ASP A 246 9.76 13.96 11.44
CA ASP A 246 9.79 14.45 12.81
C ASP A 246 10.61 13.53 13.75
N PHE A 247 10.66 12.23 13.45
CA PHE A 247 11.36 11.24 14.28
C PHE A 247 12.88 11.26 14.11
N PHE A 248 13.38 11.36 12.87
CA PHE A 248 14.82 11.41 12.59
C PHE A 248 15.36 12.86 12.55
N GLY A 249 14.50 13.82 12.23
CA GLY A 249 14.82 15.24 12.22
C GLY A 249 15.45 15.75 10.92
N LYS A 250 15.48 17.08 10.80
CA LYS A 250 15.88 17.79 9.58
C LYS A 250 17.31 17.51 9.11
N SER A 251 18.25 17.34 10.05
CA SER A 251 19.65 17.08 9.72
C SER A 251 19.87 15.69 9.12
N GLU A 252 19.01 14.73 9.43
CA GLU A 252 19.12 13.37 8.94
C GLU A 252 18.31 13.15 7.65
N LEU A 253 17.29 13.99 7.40
CA LEU A 253 16.36 13.85 6.27
C LEU A 253 16.18 15.14 5.44
N PRO A 254 17.26 15.72 4.87
CA PRO A 254 17.17 16.95 4.08
C PRO A 254 16.37 16.80 2.77
N GLU A 255 16.41 15.65 2.11
CA GLU A 255 15.66 15.39 0.87
C GLU A 255 14.16 15.27 1.18
N LEU A 256 13.80 14.56 2.25
CA LEU A 256 12.41 14.48 2.70
C LEU A 256 11.86 15.85 3.11
N ASN A 257 12.64 16.67 3.82
CA ASN A 257 12.26 18.03 4.19
C ASN A 257 11.92 18.87 2.94
N PHE A 258 12.74 18.77 1.90
CA PHE A 258 12.51 19.48 0.65
C PHE A 258 11.21 19.00 -0.03
N LEU A 259 10.99 17.69 -0.10
CA LEU A 259 9.77 17.11 -0.67
C LEU A 259 8.52 17.50 0.10
N LEU A 260 8.56 17.50 1.44
CA LEU A 260 7.44 17.92 2.28
C LEU A 260 7.07 19.40 2.02
N LYS A 261 8.06 20.28 1.87
CA LYS A 261 7.82 21.69 1.51
C LYS A 261 7.19 21.86 0.12
N ILE A 262 7.58 21.04 -0.86
CA ILE A 262 6.92 21.03 -2.17
C ILE A 262 5.46 20.59 -2.03
N LEU A 263 5.21 19.53 -1.27
CA LEU A 263 3.85 19.02 -1.06
C LEU A 263 2.96 20.05 -0.34
N GLU A 264 3.50 20.80 0.61
CA GLU A 264 2.79 21.87 1.33
C GLU A 264 2.52 23.09 0.46
N SER A 265 3.44 23.44 -0.45
CA SER A 265 3.29 24.60 -1.36
C SER A 265 2.44 24.32 -2.59
N SER A 266 2.36 23.06 -3.03
CA SER A 266 1.43 22.66 -4.08
C SER A 266 -0.01 22.78 -3.54
N ASN A 267 -0.84 23.64 -4.13
CA ASN A 267 -2.26 23.88 -3.79
C ASN A 267 -3.18 22.64 -3.89
N LEU A 268 -2.65 21.42 -3.98
CA LEU A 268 -3.39 20.15 -4.01
C LEU A 268 -4.22 19.90 -2.74
N CYS A 269 -4.05 20.69 -1.67
CA CYS A 269 -4.83 20.59 -0.44
C CYS A 269 -6.08 21.48 -0.40
N LYS A 270 -6.23 22.48 -1.27
CA LYS A 270 -7.41 23.37 -1.25
C LYS A 270 -8.63 22.81 -2.00
N TYR A 271 -8.44 21.83 -2.87
CA TYR A 271 -9.53 21.27 -3.70
C TYR A 271 -10.52 20.36 -2.95
N ASN A 272 -10.22 19.92 -1.74
CA ASN A 272 -11.11 19.02 -0.98
C ASN A 272 -12.15 19.75 -0.12
N GLU A 273 -12.07 21.07 0.05
CA GLU A 273 -13.03 21.84 0.85
C GLU A 273 -14.18 22.43 0.01
N GLU A 274 -14.03 22.51 -1.32
CA GLU A 274 -15.03 23.17 -2.21
C GLU A 274 -15.97 22.20 -2.94
N ILE A 275 -15.79 20.88 -2.83
CA ILE A 275 -16.75 19.91 -3.36
C ILE A 275 -17.76 19.57 -2.26
N LYS A 276 -18.69 20.50 -2.02
CA LYS A 276 -20.02 20.17 -1.50
C LYS A 276 -20.81 19.58 -2.66
N ILE A 277 -20.96 18.25 -2.68
CA ILE A 277 -22.07 17.59 -3.40
C ILE A 277 -23.24 17.52 -2.42
#